data_AF-A0A3C1P2Z0-F1
#
_entry.id   AF-A0A3C1P2Z0-F1
#
_cell.length_a   1.000
_cell.length_b   1.000
_cell.length_c   1.000
_cell.angle_alpha   90.00
_cell.angle_beta   90.00
_cell.angle_gamma   90.00
#
_symmetry.space_group_name_H-M   'P 1'
#
loop_
_entity.id
_entity.type
_entity.pdbx_description
1 polymer ?
#
loop_
_entity_poly.entity_id
_entity_poly.type
_entity_poly.pdbx_seq_one_letter_code
_entity_poly.pdbx_strand_id
1 'polypeptide(L)'
;LPPDPVEALVQLGLGFRQAARAHPCLSQIMGMAAVDGEFSLASPRAAVAALEAAGLRGAELVRAYRQLESFVVGTSMFDFSDAPHHLLERYERLRRVEHPDFAEELRSVADIDRVNEDAYEATLRMLVNALVASVPENAST
;
A
#
# COMPACT_ATOMS: atom_id res chain seq x y z
N LEU A 1 -9.64 -17.46 16.74
CA LEU A 1 -10.24 -17.03 15.46
C LEU A 1 -9.08 -16.70 14.54
N PRO A 2 -9.08 -17.10 13.26
CA PRO A 2 -8.14 -16.51 12.32
C PRO A 2 -8.34 -14.98 12.34
N PRO A 3 -7.27 -14.18 12.22
CA PRO A 3 -7.42 -12.74 12.12
C PRO A 3 -8.37 -12.42 10.96
N ASP A 4 -9.20 -11.40 11.14
CA ASP A 4 -10.03 -10.86 10.07
C ASP A 4 -9.17 -10.69 8.80
N PRO A 5 -9.50 -11.33 7.67
CA PRO A 5 -8.67 -11.30 6.47
C PRO A 5 -8.48 -9.88 5.94
N VAL A 6 -9.45 -8.98 6.12
CA VAL A 6 -9.32 -7.57 5.75
C VAL A 6 -8.21 -6.91 6.57
N GLU A 7 -8.28 -7.03 7.89
CA GLU A 7 -7.27 -6.43 8.78
C GLU A 7 -5.89 -7.06 8.56
N ALA A 8 -5.81 -8.36 8.26
CA ALA A 8 -4.55 -9.03 7.93
C ALA A 8 -3.88 -8.41 6.69
N LEU A 9 -4.66 -8.14 5.63
CA LEU A 9 -4.16 -7.50 4.40
C LEU A 9 -3.72 -6.05 4.65
N VAL A 10 -4.47 -5.30 5.46
CA VAL A 10 -4.11 -3.93 5.83
C VAL A 10 -2.79 -3.93 6.61
N GLN A 11 -2.63 -4.79 7.61
CA GLN A 11 -1.41 -4.88 8.39
C GLN A 11 -0.19 -5.29 7.56
N LEU A 12 -0.37 -6.17 6.57
CA LEU A 12 0.71 -6.51 5.62
C LEU A 12 1.15 -5.30 4.80
N GLY A 13 0.21 -4.49 4.29
CA GLY A 13 0.53 -3.27 3.56
C GLY A 13 1.22 -2.21 4.42
N LEU A 14 0.70 -1.96 5.63
CA LEU A 14 1.30 -1.04 6.60
C LEU A 14 2.71 -1.48 7.01
N GLY A 15 2.90 -2.77 7.27
CA GLY A 15 4.21 -3.33 7.60
C GLY A 15 5.23 -3.15 6.47
N PHE A 16 4.82 -3.37 5.21
CA PHE A 16 5.67 -3.08 4.06
C PHE A 16 6.01 -1.59 3.98
N ARG A 17 5.02 -0.69 4.14
CA ARG A 17 5.26 0.75 4.10
C ARG A 17 6.25 1.20 5.17
N GLN A 18 6.16 0.66 6.38
CA GLN A 18 7.11 0.93 7.46
C GLN A 18 8.53 0.48 7.08
N ALA A 19 8.68 -0.70 6.47
CA ALA A 19 9.96 -1.20 5.99
C ALA A 19 10.53 -0.31 4.86
N ALA A 20 9.69 0.13 3.92
CA ALA A 20 10.08 1.04 2.85
C ALA A 20 10.48 2.43 3.38
N ARG A 21 9.83 2.93 4.42
CA ARG A 21 10.22 4.17 5.10
C ARG A 21 11.61 4.05 5.75
N ALA A 22 11.89 2.93 6.39
CA ALA A 22 13.21 2.65 6.98
C ALA A 22 14.30 2.40 5.92
N HIS A 23 13.90 1.87 4.75
CA HIS A 23 14.78 1.50 3.65
C HIS A 23 14.21 2.01 2.31
N PRO A 24 14.37 3.31 1.96
CA PRO A 24 13.71 3.93 0.80
C PRO A 24 13.97 3.26 -0.55
N CYS A 25 15.12 2.61 -0.73
CA CYS A 25 15.46 1.85 -1.94
C CYS A 25 14.72 0.50 -2.06
N LEU A 26 14.10 0.00 -0.98
CA LEU A 26 13.45 -1.32 -0.93
C LEU A 26 12.37 -1.45 -2.01
N SER A 27 11.50 -0.45 -2.15
CA SER A 27 10.40 -0.49 -3.13
C SER A 27 10.92 -0.45 -4.57
N GLN A 28 12.05 0.23 -4.82
CA GLN A 28 12.71 0.27 -6.13
C GLN A 28 13.31 -1.10 -6.47
N ILE A 29 13.99 -1.73 -5.51
CA ILE A 29 14.57 -3.07 -5.67
C ILE A 29 13.46 -4.09 -5.94
N MET A 30 12.36 -4.05 -5.19
CA MET A 30 11.21 -4.94 -5.39
C MET A 30 10.54 -4.74 -6.76
N GLY A 31 10.52 -3.52 -7.29
CA GLY A 31 9.93 -3.21 -8.59
C GLY A 31 10.83 -3.56 -9.79
N MET A 32 12.15 -3.66 -9.60
CA MET A 32 13.12 -3.79 -10.69
C MET A 32 13.91 -5.10 -10.69
N ALA A 33 14.08 -5.74 -9.54
CA ALA A 33 14.86 -6.97 -9.40
C ALA A 33 13.95 -8.18 -9.19
N ALA A 34 14.31 -9.32 -9.79
CA ALA A 34 13.77 -10.60 -9.38
C ALA A 34 14.30 -10.90 -7.96
N VAL A 35 13.45 -10.70 -6.95
CA VAL A 35 13.81 -10.98 -5.56
C VAL A 35 13.45 -12.43 -5.25
N ASP A 36 14.39 -13.33 -5.49
CA ASP A 36 14.23 -14.76 -5.19
C ASP A 36 14.63 -15.07 -3.73
N GLY A 37 13.87 -15.95 -3.07
CA GLY A 37 14.20 -16.42 -1.72
C GLY A 37 12.97 -16.72 -0.86
N GLU A 38 13.16 -17.52 0.19
CA GLU A 38 12.08 -17.91 1.10
C GLU A 38 11.48 -16.69 1.83
N PHE A 39 12.33 -15.70 2.17
CA PHE A 39 11.92 -14.48 2.85
C PHE A 39 11.16 -13.50 1.94
N SER A 40 11.49 -13.43 0.64
CA SER A 40 10.77 -12.56 -0.30
C SER A 40 9.38 -13.11 -0.64
N LEU A 41 9.18 -14.42 -0.51
CA LEU A 41 7.89 -15.08 -0.74
C LEU A 41 6.97 -15.11 0.49
N ALA A 42 7.48 -14.83 1.69
CA ALA A 42 6.68 -14.88 2.92
C ALA A 42 5.48 -13.91 2.88
N SER A 43 5.73 -12.64 2.54
CA SER A 43 4.66 -11.62 2.46
C SER A 43 3.67 -11.88 1.33
N PRO A 44 4.09 -12.21 0.09
CA PRO A 44 3.18 -12.65 -0.96
C PRO A 44 2.30 -13.84 -0.56
N ARG A 45 2.87 -14.88 0.07
CA ARG A 45 2.10 -16.04 0.53
C ARG A 45 1.08 -15.66 1.60
N ALA A 46 1.44 -14.80 2.54
CA ALA A 46 0.52 -14.33 3.57
C ALA A 46 -0.63 -13.51 2.97
N ALA A 47 -0.35 -12.64 2.00
CA ALA A 47 -1.36 -11.87 1.29
C ALA A 47 -2.32 -12.78 0.50
N VAL A 48 -1.79 -13.76 -0.24
CA VAL A 48 -2.61 -14.75 -0.96
C VAL A 48 -3.49 -15.54 0.01
N ALA A 49 -2.94 -16.02 1.12
CA ALA A 49 -3.70 -16.77 2.12
C ALA A 49 -4.84 -15.93 2.74
N ALA A 50 -4.62 -14.63 2.99
CA ALA A 50 -5.65 -13.74 3.50
C ALA A 50 -6.74 -13.43 2.46
N LEU A 51 -6.37 -13.22 1.19
CA LEU A 51 -7.34 -13.08 0.09
C LEU A 51 -8.16 -14.37 -0.11
N GLU A 52 -7.53 -15.54 0.03
CA GLU A 52 -8.26 -16.81 0.00
C GLU A 52 -9.20 -16.97 1.20
N ALA A 53 -8.77 -16.57 2.40
CA ALA A 53 -9.63 -16.57 3.58
C ALA A 53 -10.83 -15.61 3.43
N ALA A 54 -10.68 -14.54 2.64
CA ALA A 54 -11.76 -13.65 2.25
C ALA A 54 -12.69 -14.21 1.15
N GLY A 55 -12.40 -15.40 0.61
CA GLY A 55 -13.26 -16.08 -0.38
C GLY A 55 -12.82 -15.91 -1.83
N LEU A 56 -11.75 -15.16 -2.13
CA LEU A 56 -11.27 -15.00 -3.51
C LEU A 56 -10.62 -16.29 -4.03
N ARG A 57 -10.85 -16.61 -5.31
CA ARG A 57 -10.31 -17.81 -5.96
C ARG A 57 -9.87 -17.53 -7.40
N GLY A 58 -9.09 -18.45 -7.97
CA GLY A 58 -8.74 -18.47 -9.39
C GLY A 58 -8.21 -17.14 -9.93
N ALA A 59 -8.77 -16.68 -11.05
CA ALA A 59 -8.34 -15.45 -11.71
C ALA A 59 -8.63 -14.17 -10.91
N GLU A 60 -9.60 -14.19 -9.99
CA GLU A 60 -9.93 -13.05 -9.14
C GLU A 60 -8.88 -12.89 -8.04
N LEU A 61 -8.48 -13.99 -7.41
CA LEU A 61 -7.38 -14.02 -6.43
C LEU A 61 -6.09 -13.43 -7.02
N VAL A 62 -5.69 -13.86 -8.22
CA VAL A 62 -4.47 -13.36 -8.89
C VAL A 62 -4.56 -11.87 -9.18
N ARG A 63 -5.72 -11.40 -9.67
CA ARG A 63 -5.95 -9.98 -9.95
C ARG A 63 -5.95 -9.13 -8.68
N ALA A 64 -6.60 -9.59 -7.62
CA ALA A 64 -6.64 -8.92 -6.34
C ALA A 64 -5.25 -8.80 -5.71
N TYR A 65 -4.48 -9.90 -5.71
CA TYR A 65 -3.08 -9.86 -5.26
C TYR A 65 -2.28 -8.82 -6.04
N ARG A 66 -2.38 -8.84 -7.38
CA ARG A 66 -1.60 -7.91 -8.21
C ARG A 66 -2.00 -6.46 -8.01
N GLN A 67 -3.28 -6.17 -7.80
CA GLN A 67 -3.78 -4.83 -7.48
C GLN A 67 -3.23 -4.34 -6.14
N LEU A 68 -3.29 -5.19 -5.10
CA LEU A 68 -2.75 -4.88 -3.79
C LEU A 68 -1.24 -4.62 -3.84
N GLU A 69 -0.49 -5.52 -4.47
CA GLU A 69 0.96 -5.41 -4.63
C GLU A 69 1.36 -4.14 -5.39
N SER A 70 0.67 -3.84 -6.50
CA SER A 70 0.96 -2.65 -7.31
C SER A 70 0.73 -1.36 -6.52
N PHE A 71 -0.34 -1.30 -5.72
CA PHE A 71 -0.60 -0.15 -4.86
C PHE A 71 0.44 -0.03 -3.74
N VAL A 72 0.67 -1.11 -2.98
CA VAL A 72 1.56 -1.11 -1.81
C VAL A 72 2.99 -0.76 -2.22
N VAL A 73 3.53 -1.42 -3.24
CA VAL A 73 4.90 -1.20 -3.71
C VAL A 73 5.00 0.12 -4.48
N GLY A 74 4.05 0.38 -5.38
CA GLY A 74 4.07 1.56 -6.25
C GLY A 74 3.95 2.87 -5.47
N THR A 75 2.98 2.97 -4.56
CA THR A 75 2.81 4.17 -3.74
C THR A 75 3.97 4.36 -2.78
N SER A 76 4.52 3.28 -2.18
CA SER A 76 5.71 3.40 -1.32
C SER A 76 6.95 3.85 -2.12
N MET A 77 7.13 3.34 -3.35
CA MET A 77 8.20 3.80 -4.24
C MET A 77 8.05 5.28 -4.58
N PHE A 78 6.83 5.74 -4.89
CA PHE A 78 6.56 7.14 -5.21
C PHE A 78 6.71 8.07 -3.99
N ASP A 79 6.32 7.61 -2.81
CA ASP A 79 6.40 8.40 -1.58
C ASP A 79 7.82 8.56 -1.10
N PHE A 80 8.60 7.49 -1.11
CA PHE A 80 9.97 7.50 -0.59
C PHE A 80 11.03 7.69 -1.67
N SER A 81 10.64 7.97 -2.92
CA SER A 81 11.59 8.30 -4.00
C SER A 81 12.37 9.55 -3.64
N ASP A 82 13.70 9.50 -3.76
CA ASP A 82 14.61 10.59 -3.39
C ASP A 82 14.62 10.94 -1.88
N ALA A 83 14.28 9.97 -1.01
CA ALA A 83 14.58 10.13 0.40
C ALA A 83 16.09 10.35 0.62
N PRO A 84 16.49 11.31 1.48
CA PRO A 84 15.65 11.99 2.47
C PRO A 84 14.95 13.29 1.99
N HIS A 85 15.15 13.77 0.77
CA HIS A 85 14.63 15.07 0.32
C HIS A 85 13.16 15.06 -0.15
N HIS A 86 12.62 13.87 -0.47
CA HIS A 86 11.25 13.63 -0.95
C HIS A 86 10.14 14.53 -0.37
N LEU A 87 10.09 14.71 0.96
CA LEU A 87 9.03 15.50 1.60
C LEU A 87 9.17 17.01 1.36
N LEU A 88 10.40 17.53 1.36
CA LEU A 88 10.66 18.94 1.09
C LEU A 88 10.31 19.27 -0.36
N GLU A 89 10.72 18.42 -1.30
CA GLU A 89 10.38 18.58 -2.71
C GLU A 89 8.87 18.55 -2.95
N ARG A 90 8.16 17.64 -2.26
CA ARG A 90 6.71 17.54 -2.32
C ARG A 90 6.03 18.76 -1.71
N TYR A 91 6.51 19.25 -0.56
CA TYR A 91 6.02 20.47 0.07
C TYR A 91 6.12 21.67 -0.88
N GLU A 92 7.31 21.89 -1.45
CA GLU A 92 7.55 22.99 -2.39
C GLU A 92 6.72 22.87 -3.68
N ARG A 93 6.51 21.64 -4.17
CA ARG A 93 5.64 21.37 -5.32
C ARG A 93 4.18 21.67 -5.01
N LEU A 94 3.66 21.22 -3.86
CA LEU A 94 2.25 21.38 -3.50
C LEU A 94 1.90 22.81 -3.12
N ARG A 95 2.83 23.61 -2.57
CA ARG A 95 2.63 25.05 -2.36
C ARG A 95 2.32 25.82 -3.65
N ARG A 96 2.85 25.36 -4.79
CA ARG A 96 2.64 25.99 -6.11
C ARG A 96 1.28 25.67 -6.72
N VAL A 97 0.48 24.82 -6.07
CA VAL A 97 -0.91 24.55 -6.49
C VAL A 97 -1.82 25.76 -6.23
N GLU A 98 -1.43 26.64 -5.29
CA GLU A 98 -2.15 27.89 -4.97
C GLU A 98 -3.63 27.68 -4.56
N HIS A 99 -4.00 26.47 -4.15
CA HIS A 99 -5.33 26.16 -3.63
C HIS A 99 -5.42 26.49 -2.13
N PRO A 100 -6.47 27.22 -1.66
CA PRO A 100 -6.60 27.60 -0.25
C PRO A 100 -6.49 26.42 0.72
N ASP A 101 -7.21 25.33 0.46
CA ASP A 101 -7.19 24.14 1.33
C ASP A 101 -5.80 23.50 1.42
N PHE A 102 -4.99 23.55 0.35
CA PHE A 102 -3.62 23.03 0.39
C PHE A 102 -2.72 23.93 1.24
N ALA A 103 -2.92 25.26 1.18
CA ALA A 103 -2.18 26.18 2.04
C ALA A 103 -2.59 26.05 3.52
N GLU A 104 -3.85 25.72 3.78
CA GLU A 104 -4.37 25.48 5.13
C GLU A 104 -3.88 24.15 5.71
N GLU A 105 -3.89 23.07 4.94
CA GLU A 105 -3.54 21.73 5.41
C GLU A 105 -2.02 21.45 5.40
N LEU A 106 -1.27 22.06 4.48
CA LEU A 106 0.15 21.75 4.24
C LEU A 106 1.04 22.93 4.63
N ARG A 107 1.22 23.14 5.93
CA ARG A 107 1.99 24.27 6.50
C ARG A 107 3.46 23.94 6.71
N SER A 108 3.80 22.66 6.72
CA SER A 108 5.15 22.17 7.00
C SER A 108 5.42 20.83 6.30
N VAL A 109 6.70 20.44 6.29
CA VAL A 109 7.14 19.11 5.85
C VAL A 109 6.52 17.99 6.70
N ALA A 110 6.27 18.23 8.00
CA ALA A 110 5.63 17.27 8.88
C ALA A 110 4.15 17.05 8.52
N ASP A 111 3.46 18.09 8.04
CA ASP A 111 2.07 17.96 7.57
C ASP A 111 2.00 17.11 6.31
N ILE A 112 2.97 17.26 5.40
CA ILE A 112 3.07 16.42 4.20
C ILE A 112 3.27 14.95 4.58
N ASP A 113 4.16 14.66 5.52
CA ASP A 113 4.38 13.30 6.01
C ASP A 113 3.08 12.71 6.58
N ARG A 114 2.43 13.44 7.50
CA ARG A 114 1.15 13.03 8.10
C ARG A 114 0.08 12.76 7.03
N VAL A 115 -0.14 13.70 6.11
CA VAL A 115 -1.16 13.57 5.06
C VAL A 115 -0.86 12.39 4.13
N ASN A 116 0.42 12.12 3.82
CA ASN A 116 0.79 10.95 3.02
C ASN A 116 0.46 9.64 3.75
N GLU A 117 0.78 9.54 5.05
CA GLU A 117 0.48 8.35 5.84
C GLU A 117 -1.03 8.14 6.00
N ASP A 118 -1.78 9.20 6.32
CA ASP A 118 -3.24 9.18 6.43
C ASP A 118 -3.89 8.73 5.10
N ALA A 119 -3.44 9.30 3.97
CA ALA A 119 -3.94 8.96 2.64
C ALA A 119 -3.59 7.52 2.23
N TYR A 120 -2.39 7.03 2.59
CA TYR A 120 -1.98 5.66 2.32
C TYR A 120 -2.87 4.66 3.07
N GLU A 121 -3.04 4.82 4.39
CA GLU A 121 -3.86 3.90 5.18
C GLU A 121 -5.31 3.92 4.69
N ALA A 122 -5.90 5.11 4.49
CA ALA A 122 -7.27 5.25 4.00
C ALA A 122 -7.45 4.54 2.65
N THR A 123 -6.53 4.77 1.71
CA THR A 123 -6.60 4.15 0.37
C THR A 123 -6.39 2.64 0.44
N LEU A 124 -5.47 2.15 1.27
CA LEU A 124 -5.23 0.72 1.47
C LEU A 124 -6.50 0.02 1.98
N ARG A 125 -7.15 0.59 3.02
CA ARG A 125 -8.39 0.05 3.57
C ARG A 125 -9.51 0.07 2.53
N MET A 126 -9.67 1.16 1.79
CA MET A 126 -10.65 1.25 0.71
C MET A 126 -10.43 0.17 -0.36
N LEU A 127 -9.18 -0.02 -0.79
CA LEU A 127 -8.81 -1.04 -1.78
C LEU A 127 -9.10 -2.44 -1.27
N VAL A 128 -8.64 -2.81 -0.07
CA VAL A 128 -8.85 -4.15 0.50
C VAL A 128 -10.36 -4.43 0.66
N ASN A 129 -11.12 -3.48 1.18
CA ASN A 129 -12.58 -3.63 1.31
C ASN A 129 -13.25 -3.84 -0.05
N ALA A 130 -12.85 -3.09 -1.09
CA ALA A 130 -13.38 -3.26 -2.44
C ALA A 130 -13.03 -4.63 -3.04
N LEU A 131 -11.80 -5.12 -2.81
CA LEU A 131 -11.37 -6.44 -3.25
C LEU A 131 -12.20 -7.55 -2.61
N VAL A 132 -12.41 -7.48 -1.29
CA VAL A 132 -13.20 -8.48 -0.56
C VAL A 132 -14.69 -8.41 -0.90
N ALA A 133 -15.24 -7.21 -1.09
CA ALA A 133 -16.63 -7.03 -1.51
C ALA A 133 -16.91 -7.52 -2.94
N SER A 134 -15.87 -7.74 -3.76
CA SER A 134 -16.03 -8.27 -5.11
C SER A 134 -16.28 -9.79 -5.17
N VAL A 135 -16.20 -10.49 -4.03
CA VAL A 135 -16.49 -11.93 -3.95
C VAL A 135 -17.99 -12.15 -4.21
N PRO A 136 -18.36 -12.91 -5.27
CA PRO A 136 -19.76 -13.17 -5.57
C PRO A 136 -20.43 -13.95 -4.42
N GLU A 137 -21.62 -13.53 -3.99
CA GLU A 137 -22.40 -14.20 -2.92
C GLU A 137 -22.70 -15.70 -3.20
N ASN A 138 -22.56 -16.14 -4.45
CA ASN A 138 -22.96 -17.47 -4.92
C ASN A 138 -21.84 -18.52 -4.99
N ALA A 139 -20.70 -18.33 -4.31
CA ALA A 139 -19.62 -19.34 -4.27
C ALA A 139 -19.87 -20.50 -3.28
N SER A 140 -21.11 -20.68 -2.81
CA SER A 140 -21.53 -21.81 -1.96
C SER A 140 -22.48 -22.73 -2.74
N THR A 141 -21.94 -23.53 -3.64
CA THR A 141 -22.59 -24.76 -4.16
C THR A 141 -21.55 -25.86 -4.31
#